data_AF-A0A0G1TTY2-F1
#
_entry.id   AF-A0A0G1TTY2-F1
#
_cell.length_a   1.000
_cell.length_b   1.000
_cell.length_c   1.000
_cell.angle_alpha   90.00
_cell.angle_beta   90.00
_cell.angle_gamma   90.00
#
_symmetry.space_group_name_H-M   'P 1'
#
loop_
_entity.id
_entity.type
_entity.pdbx_description
1 polymer ?
#
loop_
_entity_poly.entity_id
_entity_poly.type
_entity_poly.pdbx_seq_one_letter_code
_entity_poly.pdbx_strand_id
1 'polypeptide(L)'
;MNYLTAEPTTAIIIFAVLFLCILIALLLVLSTENLLYKWRVFLKRERREEETEVKTTAYEKADEIMEEARKEALLIIETSNKKAQKVLLEAEEVSEESKESLENKMNEVSAKQWQELAQSTSEMVGAFKDLIERQKRENVDSLTDASEELRQQVLAEVEEFKTKLETETLKSQKIVEDKINAKYSQIETSLGVYKREKLKEIDEKVYDVLAEATKDILGKSLSVEEHRDLVVAALERAKIYGGFTANAPGRLDKKA
;
A
#
# COMPACT_ATOMS: atom_id res chain seq x y z
N MET A 1 -11.26 -132.43 -112.69
CA MET A 1 -10.31 -132.43 -113.82
C MET A 1 -9.00 -131.83 -113.31
N ASN A 2 -8.00 -132.69 -113.19
CA ASN A 2 -6.56 -132.45 -113.03
C ASN A 2 -6.06 -131.52 -111.91
N TYR A 3 -5.74 -132.15 -110.76
CA TYR A 3 -4.47 -131.91 -110.08
C TYR A 3 -3.32 -132.03 -111.09
N LEU A 4 -2.26 -131.22 -111.01
CA LEU A 4 -0.86 -131.68 -111.20
C LEU A 4 0.15 -130.52 -110.99
N THR A 5 1.00 -130.70 -109.98
CA THR A 5 2.44 -130.39 -109.93
C THR A 5 2.91 -128.95 -110.20
N ALA A 6 2.96 -128.12 -109.15
CA ALA A 6 3.95 -127.04 -109.08
C ALA A 6 5.33 -127.67 -108.79
N GLU A 7 6.30 -127.47 -109.67
CA GLU A 7 7.69 -127.83 -109.39
C GLU A 7 8.20 -127.05 -108.17
N PRO A 8 8.97 -127.67 -107.26
CA PRO A 8 9.46 -127.04 -106.02
C PRO A 8 10.30 -125.77 -106.27
N THR A 9 10.78 -125.54 -107.48
CA THR A 9 11.59 -124.39 -107.88
C THR A 9 10.81 -123.06 -107.90
N THR A 10 9.54 -123.05 -108.29
CA THR A 10 8.73 -121.81 -108.41
C THR A 10 8.27 -121.27 -107.05
N ALA A 11 7.95 -122.15 -106.10
CA ALA A 11 7.60 -121.76 -104.73
C ALA A 11 8.78 -121.10 -104.00
N ILE A 12 10.01 -121.57 -104.22
CA ILE A 12 11.22 -121.01 -103.61
C ILE A 12 11.49 -119.58 -104.10
N ILE A 13 11.25 -119.29 -105.38
CA ILE A 13 11.46 -117.95 -105.96
C ILE A 13 10.48 -116.92 -105.36
N ILE A 14 9.20 -117.29 -105.20
CA ILE A 14 8.19 -116.40 -104.61
C ILE A 14 8.53 -116.08 -103.15
N PHE A 15 8.95 -117.08 -102.36
CA PHE A 15 9.41 -116.86 -100.99
C PHE A 15 10.66 -115.99 -100.91
N ALA A 16 11.62 -116.14 -101.83
CA ALA A 16 12.81 -115.31 -101.89
C ALA A 16 12.48 -113.84 -102.20
N VAL A 17 11.54 -113.58 -103.12
CA VAL A 17 11.09 -112.22 -103.45
C VAL A 17 10.33 -111.57 -102.29
N LEU A 18 9.45 -112.32 -101.61
CA LEU A 18 8.76 -111.81 -100.42
C LEU A 18 9.73 -111.49 -99.28
N PHE A 19 10.73 -112.34 -99.06
CA PHE A 19 11.76 -112.10 -98.06
C PHE A 19 12.62 -110.87 -98.39
N LEU A 20 12.96 -110.67 -99.67
CA LEU A 20 13.65 -109.47 -100.14
C LEU A 20 12.81 -108.19 -99.91
N CYS A 21 11.51 -108.23 -100.21
CA CYS A 21 10.62 -107.10 -99.96
C CYS A 21 10.51 -106.76 -98.47
N ILE A 22 10.47 -107.77 -97.59
CA ILE A 22 10.45 -107.57 -96.13
C ILE A 22 11.77 -106.95 -95.64
N LEU A 23 12.91 -107.40 -96.17
CA LEU A 23 14.21 -106.81 -95.84
C LEU A 23 14.33 -105.35 -96.30
N ILE A 24 13.83 -105.03 -97.50
CA ILE A 24 13.78 -103.66 -98.00
C ILE A 24 12.86 -102.79 -97.13
N ALA A 25 11.69 -103.31 -96.75
CA ALA A 25 10.77 -102.60 -95.85
C ALA A 25 11.42 -102.32 -94.48
N LEU A 26 12.14 -103.29 -93.90
CA LEU A 26 12.88 -103.10 -92.65
C LEU A 26 13.99 -102.06 -92.78
N LEU A 27 14.74 -102.07 -93.88
CA LEU A 27 15.77 -101.05 -94.16
C LEU A 27 15.17 -99.65 -94.31
N LEU A 28 13.99 -99.54 -94.93
CA LEU A 28 13.28 -98.27 -95.06
C LEU A 28 12.80 -97.77 -93.68
N VAL A 29 12.25 -98.64 -92.84
CA VAL A 29 11.84 -98.28 -91.47
C VAL A 29 13.04 -97.80 -90.65
N LEU A 30 14.15 -98.54 -90.65
CA LEU A 30 15.38 -98.16 -89.95
C LEU A 30 15.96 -96.83 -90.46
N SER A 31 15.89 -96.59 -91.78
CA SER A 31 16.30 -95.32 -92.38
C SER A 31 15.41 -94.16 -91.92
N THR A 32 14.09 -94.35 -91.92
CA THR A 32 13.15 -93.33 -91.46
C THR A 32 13.31 -93.00 -89.98
N GLU A 33 13.59 -93.98 -89.12
CA GLU A 33 13.87 -93.74 -87.71
C GLU A 33 15.17 -92.96 -87.50
N ASN A 34 16.22 -93.29 -88.23
CA ASN A 34 17.50 -92.57 -88.16
C ASN A 34 17.38 -91.12 -88.69
N LEU A 35 16.60 -90.92 -89.75
CA LEU A 35 16.33 -89.59 -90.29
C LEU A 35 15.54 -88.75 -89.27
N LEU A 36 14.49 -89.31 -88.67
CA LEU A 36 13.69 -88.65 -87.63
C LEU A 36 14.49 -88.36 -86.35
N TYR A 37 15.44 -89.22 -85.98
CA TYR A 37 16.35 -88.98 -84.86
C TYR A 37 17.27 -87.79 -85.16
N LYS A 38 17.92 -87.77 -86.33
CA LYS A 38 18.76 -86.65 -86.76
C LYS A 38 17.97 -85.35 -86.88
N TRP A 39 16.76 -85.40 -87.43
CA TRP A 39 15.87 -84.24 -87.50
C TRP A 39 15.47 -83.72 -86.12
N ARG A 40 15.15 -84.61 -85.17
CA ARG A 40 14.87 -84.23 -83.77
C ARG A 40 16.07 -83.61 -83.07
N VAL A 41 17.29 -84.11 -83.30
CA VAL A 41 18.52 -83.55 -82.72
C VAL A 41 18.86 -82.20 -83.34
N PHE A 42 18.68 -82.05 -84.66
CA PHE A 42 18.87 -80.78 -85.38
C PHE A 42 17.90 -79.71 -84.88
N LEU A 43 16.60 -80.02 -84.80
CA LEU A 43 15.58 -79.11 -84.24
C LEU A 43 15.83 -78.73 -82.78
N LYS A 44 16.43 -79.64 -81.98
CA LYS A 44 16.85 -79.32 -80.60
C LYS A 44 18.09 -78.43 -80.55
N ARG A 45 19.00 -78.53 -81.52
CA ARG A 45 20.21 -77.72 -81.60
C ARG A 45 19.88 -76.30 -82.03
N GLU A 46 19.07 -76.14 -83.07
CA GLU A 46 18.61 -74.84 -83.56
C GLU A 46 17.83 -74.08 -82.47
N ARG A 47 16.92 -74.77 -81.76
CA ARG A 47 16.21 -74.19 -80.60
C ARG A 47 17.15 -73.82 -79.44
N ARG A 48 18.22 -74.60 -79.20
CA ARG A 48 19.21 -74.29 -78.14
C ARG A 48 20.09 -73.11 -78.52
N GLU A 49 20.49 -73.01 -79.78
CA GLU A 49 21.28 -71.89 -80.29
C GLU A 49 20.45 -70.59 -80.22
N GLU A 50 19.17 -70.62 -80.64
CA GLU A 50 18.23 -69.51 -80.43
C GLU A 50 18.02 -69.17 -78.95
N GLU A 51 17.85 -70.18 -78.07
CA GLU A 51 17.69 -69.94 -76.63
C GLU A 51 18.95 -69.33 -76.00
N THR A 52 20.14 -69.73 -76.44
CA THR A 52 21.39 -69.13 -75.97
C THR A 52 21.58 -67.71 -76.47
N GLU A 53 21.25 -67.41 -77.72
CA GLU A 53 21.33 -66.08 -78.30
C GLU A 53 20.31 -65.11 -77.67
N VAL A 54 19.08 -65.59 -77.43
CA VAL A 54 18.06 -64.84 -76.68
C VAL A 54 18.50 -64.60 -75.24
N LYS A 55 19.17 -65.57 -74.59
CA LYS A 55 19.72 -65.39 -73.24
C LYS A 55 20.86 -64.37 -73.21
N THR A 56 21.84 -64.46 -74.13
CA THR A 56 22.97 -63.52 -74.16
C THR A 56 22.51 -62.10 -74.48
N THR A 57 21.63 -61.92 -75.46
CA THR A 57 21.06 -60.60 -75.77
C THR A 57 20.19 -60.04 -74.64
N ALA A 58 19.49 -60.90 -73.88
CA ALA A 58 18.78 -60.49 -72.68
C ALA A 58 19.75 -60.07 -71.55
N TYR A 59 20.88 -60.77 -71.37
CA TYR A 59 21.90 -60.38 -70.41
C TYR A 59 22.60 -59.07 -70.79
N GLU A 60 22.96 -58.89 -72.06
CA GLU A 60 23.56 -57.64 -72.56
C GLU A 60 22.61 -56.45 -72.37
N LYS A 61 21.33 -56.60 -72.71
CA LYS A 61 20.31 -55.56 -72.47
C LYS A 61 20.10 -55.30 -70.98
N ALA A 62 20.14 -56.33 -70.14
CA ALA A 62 20.02 -56.16 -68.70
C ALA A 62 21.22 -55.40 -68.12
N ASP A 63 22.43 -55.65 -68.62
CA ASP A 63 23.65 -54.96 -68.20
C ASP A 63 23.65 -53.50 -68.68
N GLU A 64 23.22 -53.23 -69.91
CA GLU A 64 23.03 -51.88 -70.44
C GLU A 64 22.03 -51.07 -69.60
N ILE A 65 20.87 -51.66 -69.29
CA ILE A 65 19.87 -51.04 -68.40
C ILE A 65 20.44 -50.80 -67.00
N MET A 66 21.24 -51.74 -66.47
CA MET A 66 21.88 -51.57 -65.16
C MET A 66 22.92 -50.46 -65.14
N GLU A 67 23.75 -50.35 -66.17
CA GLU A 67 24.75 -49.28 -66.29
C GLU A 67 24.09 -47.91 -66.51
N GLU A 68 23.04 -47.83 -67.33
CA GLU A 68 22.25 -46.61 -67.49
C GLU A 68 21.58 -46.21 -66.17
N ALA A 69 20.95 -47.15 -65.47
CA ALA A 69 20.35 -46.90 -64.15
C ALA A 69 21.40 -46.48 -63.11
N ARG A 70 22.61 -47.07 -63.11
CA ARG A 70 23.72 -46.65 -62.25
C ARG A 70 24.15 -45.22 -62.56
N LYS A 71 24.29 -44.88 -63.83
CA LYS A 71 24.67 -43.53 -64.27
C LYS A 71 23.61 -42.50 -63.88
N GLU A 72 22.34 -42.79 -64.09
CA GLU A 72 21.25 -41.92 -63.66
C GLU A 72 21.20 -41.78 -62.14
N ALA A 73 21.36 -42.87 -61.40
CA ALA A 73 21.41 -42.83 -59.93
C ALA A 73 22.55 -41.94 -59.43
N LEU A 74 23.75 -42.05 -60.03
CA LEU A 74 24.89 -41.19 -59.69
C LEU A 74 24.60 -39.71 -59.99
N LEU A 75 23.98 -39.41 -61.13
CA LEU A 75 23.56 -38.04 -61.48
C LEU A 75 22.51 -37.49 -60.50
N ILE A 76 21.53 -38.32 -60.11
CA ILE A 76 20.51 -37.95 -59.11
C ILE A 76 21.17 -37.68 -57.76
N ILE A 77 22.10 -38.52 -57.32
CA ILE A 77 22.84 -38.32 -56.06
C ILE A 77 23.64 -37.02 -56.13
N GLU A 78 24.38 -36.79 -57.21
CA GLU A 78 25.21 -35.58 -57.37
C GLU A 78 24.36 -34.31 -57.38
N THR A 79 23.28 -34.29 -58.16
CA THR A 79 22.36 -33.14 -58.22
C THR A 79 21.61 -32.92 -56.93
N SER A 80 21.24 -34.00 -56.22
CA SER A 80 20.61 -33.91 -54.90
C SER A 80 21.58 -33.37 -53.86
N ASN A 81 22.84 -33.80 -53.87
CA ASN A 81 23.88 -33.25 -52.99
C ASN A 81 24.14 -31.77 -53.27
N LYS A 82 24.22 -31.37 -54.54
CA LYS A 82 24.36 -29.95 -54.92
C LYS A 82 23.17 -29.11 -54.45
N LYS A 83 21.94 -29.59 -54.63
CA LYS A 83 20.73 -28.92 -54.14
C LYS A 83 20.71 -28.83 -52.62
N ALA A 84 21.05 -29.91 -51.92
CA ALA A 84 21.11 -29.95 -50.46
C ALA A 84 22.14 -28.96 -49.92
N GLN A 85 23.34 -28.88 -50.52
CA GLN A 85 24.34 -27.87 -50.17
C GLN A 85 23.83 -26.44 -50.39
N LYS A 86 23.15 -26.19 -51.52
CA LYS A 86 22.56 -24.87 -51.78
C LYS A 86 21.53 -24.49 -50.73
N VAL A 87 20.63 -25.42 -50.39
CA VAL A 87 19.62 -25.21 -49.34
C VAL A 87 20.27 -24.96 -47.97
N LEU A 88 21.36 -25.65 -47.65
CA LEU A 88 22.09 -25.42 -46.40
C LEU A 88 22.73 -24.04 -46.35
N LEU A 89 23.35 -23.58 -47.45
CA LEU A 89 23.94 -22.25 -47.53
C LEU A 89 22.87 -21.15 -47.44
N GLU A 90 21.75 -21.30 -48.17
CA GLU A 90 20.62 -20.37 -48.08
C GLU A 90 20.02 -20.35 -46.67
N ALA A 91 19.94 -21.50 -45.99
CA ALA A 91 19.46 -21.57 -44.61
C ALA A 91 20.42 -20.92 -43.61
N GLU A 92 21.74 -21.02 -43.84
CA GLU A 92 22.77 -20.37 -43.01
C GLU A 92 22.72 -18.85 -43.19
N GLU A 93 22.62 -18.35 -44.43
CA GLU A 93 22.46 -16.93 -44.74
C GLU A 93 21.18 -16.34 -44.10
N VAL A 94 20.03 -17.02 -44.26
CA VAL A 94 18.77 -16.60 -43.63
C VAL A 94 18.89 -16.62 -42.10
N SER A 95 19.61 -17.59 -41.53
CA SER A 95 19.84 -17.65 -40.09
C SER A 95 20.71 -16.49 -39.60
N GLU A 96 21.74 -16.11 -40.36
CA GLU A 96 22.63 -15.00 -40.01
C GLU A 96 21.91 -13.65 -40.14
N GLU A 97 21.17 -13.44 -41.23
CA GLU A 97 20.31 -12.26 -41.43
C GLU A 97 19.25 -12.16 -40.33
N SER A 98 18.62 -13.28 -39.97
CA SER A 98 17.63 -13.32 -38.88
C SER A 98 18.25 -12.96 -37.54
N LYS A 99 19.47 -13.42 -37.27
CA LYS A 99 20.19 -13.11 -36.04
C LYS A 99 20.58 -11.63 -35.98
N GLU A 100 21.11 -11.08 -37.07
CA GLU A 100 21.47 -9.66 -37.17
C GLU A 100 20.22 -8.77 -37.03
N SER A 101 19.14 -9.10 -37.74
CA SER A 101 17.87 -8.38 -37.65
C SER A 101 17.30 -8.41 -36.23
N LEU A 102 17.34 -9.57 -35.57
CA LEU A 102 16.93 -9.72 -34.18
C LEU A 102 17.79 -8.87 -33.24
N GLU A 103 19.12 -8.89 -33.40
CA GLU A 103 20.04 -8.09 -32.58
C GLU A 103 19.80 -6.59 -32.78
N ASN A 104 19.64 -6.15 -34.02
CA ASN A 104 19.33 -4.76 -34.35
C ASN A 104 17.98 -4.32 -33.76
N LYS A 105 16.95 -5.15 -33.85
CA LYS A 105 15.64 -4.85 -33.26
C LYS A 105 15.68 -4.85 -31.73
N MET A 106 16.44 -5.75 -31.12
CA MET A 106 16.63 -5.79 -29.68
C MET A 106 17.36 -4.53 -29.18
N ASN A 107 18.39 -4.08 -29.90
CA ASN A 107 19.10 -2.84 -29.60
C ASN A 107 18.19 -1.61 -29.79
N GLU A 108 17.40 -1.56 -30.86
CA GLU A 108 16.44 -0.48 -31.11
C GLU A 108 15.38 -0.40 -30.00
N VAL A 109 14.80 -1.53 -29.60
CA VAL A 109 13.81 -1.62 -28.52
C VAL A 109 14.43 -1.21 -27.19
N SER A 110 15.64 -1.70 -26.89
CA SER A 110 16.34 -1.35 -25.65
C SER A 110 16.63 0.14 -25.57
N ALA A 111 17.08 0.76 -26.66
CA ALA A 111 17.34 2.20 -26.73
C ALA A 111 16.05 3.01 -26.52
N LYS A 112 14.94 2.62 -27.17
CA LYS A 112 13.62 3.24 -26.98
C LYS A 112 13.13 3.12 -25.55
N GLN A 113 13.24 1.93 -24.94
CA GLN A 113 12.85 1.73 -23.54
C GLN A 113 13.69 2.58 -22.58
N TRP A 114 14.99 2.70 -22.81
CA TRP A 114 15.85 3.58 -22.01
C TRP A 114 15.45 5.05 -22.15
N GLN A 115 15.12 5.49 -23.36
CA GLN A 115 14.67 6.85 -23.62
C GLN A 115 13.32 7.14 -22.93
N GLU A 116 12.33 6.25 -23.08
CA GLU A 116 11.02 6.37 -22.44
C GLU A 116 11.14 6.35 -20.91
N LEU A 117 11.98 5.46 -20.36
CA LEU A 117 12.25 5.40 -18.93
C LEU A 117 12.91 6.68 -18.41
N ALA A 118 13.89 7.21 -19.14
CA ALA A 118 14.57 8.46 -18.78
C ALA A 118 13.60 9.66 -18.82
N GLN A 119 12.75 9.73 -19.86
CA GLN A 119 11.73 10.76 -19.98
C GLN A 119 10.70 10.66 -18.85
N SER A 120 10.15 9.48 -18.60
CA SER A 120 9.19 9.24 -17.52
C SER A 120 9.76 9.56 -16.15
N THR A 121 11.03 9.21 -15.90
CA THR A 121 11.73 9.56 -14.67
C THR A 121 11.88 11.08 -14.53
N SER A 122 12.24 11.78 -15.60
CA SER A 122 12.35 13.24 -15.60
C SER A 122 11.01 13.92 -15.31
N GLU A 123 9.93 13.47 -15.95
CA GLU A 123 8.56 13.95 -15.71
C GLU A 123 8.12 13.70 -14.26
N MET A 124 8.42 12.52 -13.71
CA MET A 124 8.13 12.18 -12.31
C MET A 124 8.89 13.09 -11.34
N VAL A 125 10.18 13.34 -11.57
CA VAL A 125 10.99 14.26 -10.77
C VAL A 125 10.43 15.69 -10.83
N GLY A 126 10.01 16.14 -12.02
CA GLY A 126 9.35 17.43 -12.20
C GLY A 126 8.06 17.54 -11.38
N ALA A 127 7.18 16.56 -11.50
CA ALA A 127 5.92 16.51 -10.76
C ALA A 127 6.14 16.48 -9.24
N PHE A 128 7.13 15.74 -8.74
CA PHE A 128 7.48 15.73 -7.32
C PHE A 128 7.98 17.10 -6.85
N LYS A 129 8.84 17.76 -7.63
CA LYS A 129 9.33 19.10 -7.31
C LYS A 129 8.17 20.10 -7.21
N ASP A 130 7.23 20.04 -8.15
CA ASP A 130 6.05 20.90 -8.16
C ASP A 130 5.12 20.64 -6.96
N LEU A 131 4.93 19.37 -6.58
CA LEU A 131 4.18 19.01 -5.37
C LEU A 131 4.84 19.53 -4.09
N ILE A 132 6.16 19.42 -3.97
CA ILE A 132 6.91 19.94 -2.81
C ILE A 132 6.77 21.47 -2.75
N GLU A 133 6.93 22.18 -3.87
CA GLU A 133 6.78 23.63 -3.92
C GLU A 133 5.36 24.09 -3.61
N ARG A 134 4.34 23.37 -4.08
CA ARG A 134 2.93 23.64 -3.73
C ARG A 134 2.68 23.42 -2.24
N GLN A 135 3.12 22.30 -1.67
CA GLN A 135 2.96 22.00 -0.25
C GLN A 135 3.67 23.03 0.63
N LYS A 136 4.87 23.48 0.21
CA LYS A 136 5.61 24.52 0.91
C LYS A 136 4.84 25.83 0.92
N ARG A 137 4.26 26.25 -0.21
CA ARG A 137 3.40 27.44 -0.28
C ARG A 137 2.17 27.29 0.61
N GLU A 138 1.42 26.20 0.49
CA GLU A 138 0.23 25.93 1.31
C GLU A 138 0.55 25.93 2.81
N ASN A 139 1.69 25.38 3.23
CA ASN A 139 2.12 25.42 4.62
C ASN A 139 2.47 26.83 5.10
N VAL A 140 3.14 27.64 4.26
CA VAL A 140 3.46 29.03 4.59
C VAL A 140 2.19 29.87 4.70
N ASP A 141 1.24 29.69 3.78
CA ASP A 141 -0.06 30.37 3.81
C ASP A 141 -0.84 29.98 5.06
N SER A 142 -0.92 28.68 5.37
CA SER A 142 -1.59 28.18 6.59
C SER A 142 -0.96 28.71 7.88
N LEU A 143 0.38 28.80 7.95
CA LEU A 143 1.08 29.36 9.11
C LEU A 143 0.84 30.87 9.23
N THR A 144 0.75 31.56 8.11
CA THR A 144 0.46 33.01 8.07
C THR A 144 -0.95 33.26 8.56
N ASP A 145 -1.94 32.51 8.06
CA ASP A 145 -3.34 32.60 8.47
C ASP A 145 -3.50 32.28 9.97
N ALA A 146 -2.88 31.21 10.46
CA ALA A 146 -2.90 30.85 11.88
C ALA A 146 -2.24 31.93 12.77
N SER A 147 -1.15 32.55 12.29
CA SER A 147 -0.48 33.63 13.01
C SER A 147 -1.34 34.89 13.07
N GLU A 148 -2.05 35.20 11.99
CA GLU A 148 -2.97 36.33 11.91
C GLU A 148 -4.20 36.11 12.80
N GLU A 149 -4.76 34.90 12.82
CA GLU A 149 -5.83 34.52 13.75
C GLU A 149 -5.37 34.65 15.20
N LEU A 150 -4.18 34.13 15.54
CA LEU A 150 -3.61 34.24 16.89
C LEU A 150 -3.38 35.70 17.28
N ARG A 151 -2.90 36.54 16.36
CA ARG A 151 -2.74 37.98 16.58
C ARG A 151 -4.08 38.64 16.92
N GLN A 152 -5.15 38.29 16.20
CA GLN A 152 -6.49 38.81 16.46
C GLN A 152 -7.03 38.35 17.81
N GLN A 153 -6.85 37.07 18.16
CA GLN A 153 -7.25 36.53 19.47
C GLN A 153 -6.51 37.23 20.62
N VAL A 154 -5.19 37.40 20.51
CA VAL A 154 -4.39 38.11 21.53
C VAL A 154 -4.86 39.55 21.69
N LEU A 155 -5.14 40.27 20.59
CA LEU A 155 -5.66 41.64 20.67
C LEU A 155 -7.03 41.71 21.34
N ALA A 156 -7.92 40.76 21.03
CA ALA A 156 -9.24 40.68 21.67
C ALA A 156 -9.11 40.40 23.18
N GLU A 157 -8.24 39.48 23.57
CA GLU A 157 -8.03 39.12 24.97
C GLU A 157 -7.36 40.24 25.77
N VAL A 158 -6.46 41.02 25.15
CA VAL A 158 -5.89 42.24 25.75
C VAL A 158 -6.95 43.31 25.99
N GLU A 159 -7.87 43.53 25.04
CA GLU A 159 -8.95 44.51 25.22
C GLU A 159 -9.96 44.06 26.28
N GLU A 160 -10.27 42.75 26.32
CA GLU A 160 -11.10 42.17 27.39
C GLU A 160 -10.43 42.32 28.75
N PHE A 161 -9.13 42.04 28.84
CA PHE A 161 -8.35 42.21 30.07
C PHE A 161 -8.36 43.67 30.53
N LYS A 162 -8.12 44.62 29.62
CA LYS A 162 -8.17 46.06 29.92
C LYS A 162 -9.55 46.46 30.47
N THR A 163 -10.63 46.00 29.83
CA THR A 163 -12.01 46.26 30.27
C THR A 163 -12.29 45.69 31.66
N LYS A 164 -11.85 44.45 31.94
CA LYS A 164 -11.96 43.83 33.27
C LYS A 164 -11.15 44.59 34.31
N LEU A 165 -9.93 45.02 33.98
CA LEU A 165 -9.06 45.75 34.88
C LEU A 165 -9.65 47.13 35.23
N GLU A 166 -10.17 47.87 34.25
CA GLU A 166 -10.88 49.13 34.46
C GLU A 166 -12.10 48.91 35.37
N THR A 167 -12.90 47.88 35.09
CA THR A 167 -14.09 47.54 35.88
C THR A 167 -13.74 47.19 37.33
N GLU A 168 -12.75 46.33 37.56
CA GLU A 168 -12.32 45.96 38.91
C GLU A 168 -11.65 47.12 39.65
N THR A 169 -10.94 47.99 38.95
CA THR A 169 -10.37 49.21 39.54
C THR A 169 -11.47 50.17 40.01
N LEU A 170 -12.50 50.39 39.18
CA LEU A 170 -13.65 51.21 39.56
C LEU A 170 -14.43 50.61 40.73
N LYS A 171 -14.63 49.28 40.75
CA LYS A 171 -15.24 48.59 41.90
C LYS A 171 -14.41 48.78 43.16
N SER A 172 -13.09 48.64 43.07
CA SER A 172 -12.19 48.83 44.20
C SER A 172 -12.22 50.27 44.74
N GLN A 173 -12.22 51.27 43.86
CA GLN A 173 -12.38 52.68 44.23
C GLN A 173 -13.71 52.90 44.99
N LYS A 174 -14.81 52.34 44.50
CA LYS A 174 -16.11 52.43 45.15
C LYS A 174 -16.14 51.77 46.52
N ILE A 175 -15.53 50.58 46.66
CA ILE A 175 -15.40 49.89 47.97
C ILE A 175 -14.60 50.75 48.96
N VAL A 176 -13.54 51.42 48.49
CA VAL A 176 -12.74 52.32 49.33
C VAL A 176 -13.56 53.54 49.73
N GLU A 177 -14.28 54.17 48.80
CA GLU A 177 -15.18 55.30 49.07
C GLU A 177 -16.25 54.92 50.11
N ASP A 178 -16.92 53.79 49.92
CA ASP A 178 -17.93 53.27 50.85
C ASP A 178 -17.35 53.02 52.25
N LYS A 179 -16.13 52.46 52.34
CA LYS A 179 -15.43 52.27 53.63
C LYS A 179 -15.06 53.60 54.30
N ILE A 180 -14.61 54.58 53.52
CA ILE A 180 -14.27 55.92 54.04
C ILE A 180 -15.53 56.59 54.58
N ASN A 181 -16.62 56.58 53.82
CA ASN A 181 -17.91 57.14 54.23
C ASN A 181 -18.44 56.46 55.51
N ALA A 182 -18.39 55.13 55.58
CA ALA A 182 -18.78 54.39 56.79
C ALA A 182 -17.91 54.76 58.00
N LYS A 183 -16.60 54.96 57.81
CA LYS A 183 -15.70 55.41 58.88
C LYS A 183 -15.99 56.84 59.33
N TYR A 184 -16.31 57.75 58.41
CA TYR A 184 -16.72 59.11 58.76
C TYR A 184 -18.01 59.11 59.59
N SER A 185 -19.04 58.36 59.19
CA SER A 185 -20.27 58.23 59.99
C SER A 185 -20.01 57.63 61.37
N GLN A 186 -19.09 56.66 61.46
CA GLN A 186 -18.68 56.08 62.73
C GLN A 186 -17.96 57.11 63.63
N ILE A 187 -17.08 57.93 63.07
CA ILE A 187 -16.38 59.02 63.78
C ILE A 187 -17.36 60.08 64.25
N GLU A 188 -18.33 60.47 63.41
CA GLU A 188 -19.35 61.45 63.80
C GLU A 188 -20.19 60.96 64.98
N THR A 189 -20.56 59.68 64.96
CA THR A 189 -21.28 59.03 66.06
C THR A 189 -20.44 59.02 67.34
N SER A 190 -19.17 58.59 67.27
CA SER A 190 -18.28 58.53 68.43
C SER A 190 -17.95 59.91 69.00
N LEU A 191 -17.78 60.93 68.15
CA LEU A 191 -17.59 62.32 68.56
C LEU A 191 -18.84 62.85 69.27
N GLY A 192 -20.03 62.48 68.81
CA GLY A 192 -21.29 62.80 69.48
C GLY A 192 -21.39 62.17 70.87
N VAL A 193 -20.99 60.91 71.03
CA VAL A 193 -20.91 60.23 72.34
C VAL A 193 -19.92 60.95 73.26
N TYR A 194 -18.70 61.19 72.77
CA TYR A 194 -17.64 61.87 73.53
C TYR A 194 -18.07 63.27 74.01
N LYS A 195 -18.70 64.07 73.14
CA LYS A 195 -19.23 65.39 73.51
C LYS A 195 -20.27 65.29 74.63
N ARG A 196 -21.18 64.30 74.57
CA ARG A 196 -22.19 64.07 75.62
C ARG A 196 -21.55 63.65 76.94
N GLU A 197 -20.57 62.75 76.90
CA GLU A 197 -19.82 62.33 78.09
C GLU A 197 -19.08 63.51 78.72
N LYS A 198 -18.42 64.36 77.91
CA LYS A 198 -17.72 65.55 78.41
C LYS A 198 -18.66 66.60 78.98
N LEU A 199 -19.83 66.81 78.38
CA LEU A 199 -20.85 67.69 78.96
C LEU A 199 -21.33 67.18 80.32
N LYS A 200 -21.57 65.87 80.43
CA LYS A 200 -21.94 65.25 81.71
C LYS A 200 -20.85 65.42 82.78
N GLU A 201 -19.58 65.21 82.41
CA GLU A 201 -18.44 65.44 83.32
C GLU A 201 -18.33 66.91 83.76
N ILE A 202 -18.62 67.85 82.85
CA ILE A 202 -18.68 69.28 83.19
C ILE A 202 -19.84 69.56 84.15
N ASP A 203 -21.04 69.04 83.88
CA ASP A 203 -22.20 69.24 84.75
C ASP A 203 -21.94 68.72 86.17
N GLU A 204 -21.35 67.53 86.30
CA GLU A 204 -20.93 66.96 87.59
C GLU A 204 -19.95 67.89 88.33
N LYS A 205 -18.93 68.40 87.63
CA LYS A 205 -17.98 69.37 88.20
C LYS A 205 -18.61 70.71 88.56
N VAL A 206 -19.64 71.16 87.83
CA VAL A 206 -20.38 72.38 88.14
C VAL A 206 -21.09 72.23 89.49
N TYR A 207 -21.69 71.07 89.77
CA TYR A 207 -22.27 70.79 91.08
C TYR A 207 -21.22 70.78 92.20
N ASP A 208 -20.04 70.21 91.95
CA ASP A 208 -18.93 70.24 92.93
C ASP A 208 -18.48 71.67 93.23
N VAL A 209 -18.29 72.50 92.20
CA VAL A 209 -17.92 73.91 92.35
C VAL A 209 -19.02 74.70 93.04
N LEU A 210 -20.30 74.47 92.72
CA LEU A 210 -21.44 75.08 93.40
C LEU A 210 -21.49 74.70 94.88
N ALA A 211 -21.25 73.42 95.20
CA ALA A 211 -21.21 72.94 96.58
C ALA A 211 -20.06 73.58 97.36
N GLU A 212 -18.88 73.68 96.75
CA GLU A 212 -17.71 74.31 97.37
C GLU A 212 -17.91 75.83 97.54
N ALA A 213 -18.41 76.54 96.54
CA ALA A 213 -18.74 77.96 96.64
C ALA A 213 -19.83 78.24 97.68
N THR A 214 -20.87 77.39 97.75
CA THR A 214 -21.93 77.50 98.75
C THR A 214 -21.39 77.26 100.16
N LYS A 215 -20.50 76.27 100.34
CA LYS A 215 -19.80 76.02 101.60
C LYS A 215 -18.94 77.22 102.01
N ASP A 216 -18.23 77.82 101.06
CA ASP A 216 -17.36 78.98 101.30
C ASP A 216 -18.17 80.23 101.66
N ILE A 217 -19.30 80.48 100.99
CA ILE A 217 -20.21 81.60 101.28
C ILE A 217 -20.94 81.38 102.60
N LEU A 218 -21.56 80.22 102.82
CA LEU A 218 -22.25 79.91 104.09
C LEU A 218 -21.28 79.91 105.27
N GLY A 219 -20.03 79.46 105.07
CA GLY A 219 -18.99 79.48 106.10
C GLY A 219 -18.48 80.88 106.46
N LYS A 220 -18.59 81.86 105.54
CA LYS A 220 -18.15 83.25 105.75
C LYS A 220 -19.29 84.21 106.10
N SER A 221 -20.52 83.91 105.70
CA SER A 221 -21.67 84.83 105.77
C SER A 221 -22.69 84.52 106.86
N LEU A 222 -22.68 83.33 107.47
CA LEU A 222 -23.60 83.04 108.57
C LEU A 222 -23.06 83.54 109.91
N SER A 223 -23.91 84.23 110.66
CA SER A 223 -23.68 84.44 112.09
C SER A 223 -23.82 83.12 112.87
N VAL A 224 -23.23 83.05 114.07
CA VAL A 224 -23.26 81.84 114.91
C VAL A 224 -24.69 81.42 115.26
N GLU A 225 -25.60 82.38 115.47
CA GLU A 225 -27.04 82.11 115.65
C GLU A 225 -27.66 81.43 114.42
N GLU A 226 -27.45 81.99 113.23
CA GLU A 226 -28.03 81.44 111.99
C GLU A 226 -27.48 80.05 111.70
N HIS A 227 -26.21 79.79 112.01
CA HIS A 227 -25.60 78.48 111.80
C HIS A 227 -26.21 77.43 112.75
N ARG A 228 -26.46 77.83 114.00
CA ARG A 228 -27.16 77.00 114.98
C ARG A 228 -28.57 76.67 114.52
N ASP A 229 -29.31 77.65 114.02
CA ASP A 229 -30.69 77.45 113.57
C ASP A 229 -30.76 76.59 112.31
N LEU A 230 -29.80 76.71 111.39
CA LEU A 230 -29.68 75.84 110.21
C LEU A 230 -29.33 74.40 110.60
N VAL A 231 -28.42 74.20 111.56
CA VAL A 231 -28.08 72.88 112.09
C VAL A 231 -29.27 72.27 112.83
N VAL A 232 -29.99 73.04 113.64
CA VAL A 232 -31.20 72.58 114.32
C VAL A 232 -32.29 72.23 113.32
N ALA A 233 -32.54 73.06 112.30
CA ALA A 233 -33.52 72.78 111.24
C ALA A 233 -33.12 71.58 110.37
N ALA A 234 -31.83 71.35 110.15
CA ALA A 234 -31.33 70.16 109.46
C ALA A 234 -31.45 68.91 110.33
N LEU A 235 -31.17 69.01 111.63
CA LEU A 235 -31.34 67.93 112.61
C LEU A 235 -32.82 67.58 112.83
N GLU A 236 -33.71 68.57 112.84
CA GLU A 236 -35.16 68.36 112.89
C GLU A 236 -35.66 67.70 111.60
N ARG A 237 -35.21 68.17 110.42
CA ARG A 237 -35.50 67.48 109.16
C ARG A 237 -34.97 66.04 109.17
N ALA A 238 -33.74 65.81 109.62
CA ALA A 238 -33.19 64.45 109.74
C ALA A 238 -33.97 63.58 110.75
N LYS A 239 -34.50 64.18 111.83
CA LYS A 239 -35.36 63.49 112.81
C LYS A 239 -36.72 63.12 112.22
N ILE A 240 -37.30 63.97 111.37
CA ILE A 240 -38.56 63.70 110.65
C ILE A 240 -38.35 62.62 109.57
N TYR A 241 -37.22 62.63 108.87
CA TYR A 241 -36.87 61.66 107.82
C TYR A 241 -36.11 60.41 108.33
N GLY A 242 -36.06 60.17 109.65
CA GLY A 242 -35.63 58.88 110.22
C GLY A 242 -34.11 58.64 110.37
N GLY A 243 -33.29 59.70 110.43
CA GLY A 243 -31.82 59.60 110.43
C GLY A 243 -31.12 59.17 111.74
N PHE A 244 -31.85 58.91 112.84
CA PHE A 244 -31.25 58.50 114.13
C PHE A 244 -31.85 57.20 114.66
N THR A 245 -31.51 56.07 114.03
CA THR A 245 -31.65 54.74 114.63
C THR A 245 -30.32 54.00 114.58
N ALA A 246 -29.81 53.63 115.76
CA ALA A 246 -28.64 52.80 115.94
C ALA A 246 -28.97 51.32 115.65
N ASN A 247 -28.31 50.76 114.63
CA ASN A 247 -27.77 49.38 114.64
C ASN A 247 -26.95 49.13 113.36
N ALA A 248 -25.63 49.03 113.52
CA ALA A 248 -24.79 48.23 112.63
C ALA A 248 -24.99 46.74 113.00
N PRO A 249 -25.00 45.81 112.03
CA PRO A 249 -23.73 45.22 111.55
C PRO A 249 -23.74 45.08 110.01
N GLY A 250 -22.66 45.33 109.28
CA GLY A 250 -21.41 44.59 109.33
C GLY A 250 -21.41 43.46 108.29
N ARG A 251 -20.79 43.67 107.11
CA ARG A 251 -19.84 42.74 106.47
C ARG A 251 -19.46 43.18 105.05
N LEU A 252 -18.15 43.12 104.84
CA LEU A 252 -17.44 43.02 103.58
C LEU A 252 -17.88 41.81 102.76
N ASP A 253 -17.91 41.95 101.43
CA ASP A 253 -17.36 41.02 100.43
C ASP A 253 -17.36 41.76 99.06
N LYS A 254 -16.22 42.12 98.46
CA LYS A 254 -15.29 41.34 97.60
C LYS A 254 -15.93 40.70 96.34
N LYS A 255 -15.35 41.11 95.18
CA LYS A 255 -15.31 40.48 93.83
C LYS A 255 -16.63 40.55 93.03
N ALA A 256 -16.65 40.74 91.72
CA ALA A 256 -15.65 40.58 90.66
C ALA A 256 -15.82 41.66 89.57
#